data_AF-A0A3S1GF50-F1
#
_entry.id   AF-A0A3S1GF50-F1
#
_cell.length_a   1.000
_cell.length_b   1.000
_cell.length_c   1.000
_cell.angle_alpha   90.00
_cell.angle_beta   90.00
_cell.angle_gamma   90.00
#
_symmetry.space_group_name_H-M   'P 1'
#
loop_
_entity.id
_entity.type
_entity.pdbx_description
1 polymer ?
#
loop_
_entity_poly.entity_id
_entity_poly.type
_entity_poly.pdbx_seq_one_letter_code
_entity_poly.pdbx_strand_id
1 'polypeptide(L)'
;NGRVLVDGALVNPVPVSVCRAYEQPLVVAVNLHYDLFGRAAVIKHSAGELLVESDAPRPGHPNPQPHQTRLGITGVMVEAFNIIQDRISRARLAGDPPDMSLQPKLSHIGLTEFHRADEAITLGYQATKAQISELTRLQSVLV
;
A
#
# COMPACT_ATOMS: atom_id res chain seq x y z
N ASN A 1 26.70 -10.66 -13.31
CA ASN A 1 25.86 -9.91 -14.27
C ASN A 1 26.00 -8.38 -14.22
N GLY A 2 26.72 -7.76 -13.26
CA GLY A 2 27.02 -6.32 -13.32
C GLY A 2 25.83 -5.36 -13.29
N ARG A 3 24.66 -5.80 -12.80
CA ARG A 3 23.44 -4.98 -12.75
C ARG A 3 23.28 -4.32 -11.39
N VAL A 4 22.79 -3.09 -11.38
CA VAL A 4 22.30 -2.42 -10.18
C VAL A 4 20.88 -2.89 -9.92
N LEU A 5 20.61 -3.29 -8.68
CA LEU A 5 19.31 -3.81 -8.26
C LEU A 5 18.67 -2.86 -7.26
N VAL A 6 17.34 -2.85 -7.27
CA VAL A 6 16.47 -2.14 -6.34
C VAL A 6 15.41 -3.11 -5.83
N ASP A 7 14.59 -2.67 -4.89
CA ASP A 7 13.49 -3.47 -4.37
C ASP A 7 12.55 -3.96 -5.50
N GLY A 8 12.25 -5.26 -5.48
CA GLY A 8 11.36 -5.91 -6.43
C GLY A 8 9.90 -5.46 -6.31
N ALA A 9 9.51 -4.83 -5.20
CA ALA A 9 8.17 -4.30 -5.03
C ALA A 9 7.81 -3.19 -6.04
N LEU A 10 8.81 -2.56 -6.67
CA LEU A 10 8.62 -1.64 -7.80
C LEU A 10 8.02 -2.30 -9.05
N VAL A 11 8.18 -3.61 -9.21
CA VAL A 11 7.82 -4.32 -10.44
C VAL A 11 6.86 -5.48 -10.19
N ASN A 12 6.94 -6.11 -9.01
CA ASN A 12 6.12 -7.25 -8.65
C ASN A 12 5.92 -7.31 -7.12
N PRO A 13 5.10 -6.42 -6.54
CA PRO A 13 4.91 -6.30 -5.10
C PRO A 13 4.24 -7.52 -4.45
N VAL A 14 3.46 -8.29 -5.22
CA VAL A 14 2.84 -9.54 -4.77
C VAL A 14 3.10 -10.61 -5.84
N PRO A 15 4.19 -11.38 -5.74
CA PRO A 15 4.74 -12.18 -6.83
C PRO A 15 4.07 -13.55 -7.04
N VAL A 16 2.74 -13.57 -7.19
CA VAL A 16 1.93 -14.80 -7.31
C VAL A 16 2.42 -15.73 -8.43
N SER A 17 2.69 -15.19 -9.62
CA SER A 17 3.14 -16.00 -10.76
C SER A 17 4.50 -16.65 -10.54
N VAL A 18 5.38 -16.04 -9.74
CA VAL A 18 6.68 -16.64 -9.41
C VAL A 18 6.47 -17.82 -8.45
N CYS A 19 5.69 -17.64 -7.40
CA CYS A 19 5.36 -18.72 -6.46
C CYS A 19 4.68 -19.90 -7.15
N ARG A 20 3.74 -19.63 -8.08
CA ARG A 20 3.04 -20.68 -8.84
C ARG A 20 3.96 -21.42 -9.81
N ALA A 21 4.90 -20.73 -10.44
CA ALA A 21 5.80 -21.34 -11.42
C ALA A 21 6.91 -22.21 -10.78
N TYR A 22 7.38 -21.84 -9.58
CA TYR A 22 8.59 -22.45 -9.01
C TYR A 22 8.42 -23.07 -7.62
N GLU A 23 7.42 -22.67 -6.85
CA GLU A 23 7.36 -23.05 -5.44
C GLU A 23 6.20 -24.00 -5.13
N GLN A 24 4.94 -23.61 -5.40
CA GLN A 24 3.78 -24.34 -4.87
C GLN A 24 2.55 -24.29 -5.81
N PRO A 25 1.71 -25.35 -5.81
CA PRO A 25 0.49 -25.41 -6.61
C PRO A 25 -0.62 -24.50 -6.09
N LEU A 26 -0.69 -24.27 -4.77
CA LEU A 26 -1.61 -23.32 -4.14
C LEU A 26 -0.82 -22.12 -3.60
N VAL A 27 -1.31 -20.92 -3.91
CA VAL A 27 -0.69 -19.65 -3.51
C VAL A 27 -1.68 -18.82 -2.70
N VAL A 28 -1.30 -18.53 -1.46
CA VAL A 28 -1.97 -17.54 -0.61
C VAL A 28 -1.17 -16.25 -0.67
N ALA A 29 -1.77 -15.20 -1.21
CA ALA A 29 -1.13 -13.89 -1.29
C ALA A 29 -1.50 -13.02 -0.09
N VAL A 30 -0.50 -12.46 0.58
CA VAL A 30 -0.70 -11.44 1.62
C VAL A 30 -0.38 -10.07 1.03
N ASN A 31 -1.38 -9.23 0.85
CA ASN A 31 -1.20 -7.87 0.33
C ASN A 31 -1.37 -6.84 1.44
N LEU A 32 -0.26 -6.24 1.86
CA LEU A 32 -0.21 -5.21 2.90
C LEU A 32 -0.58 -3.80 2.39
N HIS A 33 -0.63 -3.61 1.07
CA HIS A 33 -0.85 -2.30 0.45
C HIS A 33 -2.29 -2.08 -0.04
N TYR A 34 -3.20 -3.02 0.26
CA TYR A 34 -4.55 -3.03 -0.30
C TYR A 34 -5.42 -1.82 0.12
N ASP A 35 -5.21 -1.25 1.30
CA ASP A 35 -6.09 -0.22 1.89
C ASP A 35 -5.60 1.22 1.71
N LEU A 36 -4.43 1.47 1.09
CA LEU A 36 -3.93 2.82 0.83
C LEU A 36 -4.87 3.64 -0.07
N PHE A 37 -5.60 2.99 -0.97
CA PHE A 37 -6.51 3.68 -1.89
C PHE A 37 -7.88 4.03 -1.29
N GLY A 38 -8.27 3.48 -0.13
CA GLY A 38 -9.51 3.89 0.54
C GLY A 38 -9.56 5.38 0.89
N ARG A 39 -8.38 6.01 0.97
CA ARG A 39 -8.21 7.46 1.16
C ARG A 39 -7.76 8.21 -0.11
N ALA A 40 -7.27 7.51 -1.14
CA ALA A 40 -6.92 8.12 -2.43
C ALA A 40 -8.10 8.14 -3.44
N ALA A 41 -9.03 7.19 -3.37
CA ALA A 41 -10.31 7.24 -4.11
C ALA A 41 -11.28 8.25 -3.49
N VAL A 42 -11.23 8.34 -2.15
CA VAL A 42 -11.83 9.42 -1.40
C VAL A 42 -10.74 10.45 -1.14
N ILE A 43 -10.22 11.07 -2.21
CA ILE A 43 -9.95 12.50 -2.10
C ILE A 43 -11.30 13.10 -1.72
N LYS A 44 -11.58 13.16 -0.42
CA LYS A 44 -12.35 14.27 0.10
C LYS A 44 -11.61 15.45 -0.49
N HIS A 45 -12.24 16.09 -1.46
CA HIS A 45 -12.02 17.50 -1.70
C HIS A 45 -12.34 18.22 -0.38
N SER A 46 -11.48 18.07 0.64
CA SER A 46 -10.99 19.23 1.33
C SER A 46 -10.14 19.93 0.29
N ALA A 47 -10.84 20.62 -0.62
CA ALA A 47 -10.29 21.56 -1.56
C ALA A 47 -9.71 22.70 -0.70
N GLY A 48 -8.55 22.44 -0.10
CA GLY A 48 -7.57 23.48 0.14
C GLY A 48 -7.11 23.89 -1.24
N GLU A 49 -7.80 24.92 -1.75
CA GLU A 49 -7.49 25.71 -2.93
C GLU A 49 -5.99 25.63 -3.27
N LEU A 50 -5.68 25.11 -4.46
CA LEU A 50 -4.34 25.12 -5.05
C LEU A 50 -3.97 26.58 -5.36
N LEU A 51 -3.64 27.34 -4.32
CA LEU A 51 -3.11 28.69 -4.45
C LEU A 51 -1.63 28.57 -4.79
N VAL A 52 -1.33 28.66 -6.08
CA VAL A 52 -0.02 29.11 -6.55
C VAL A 52 0.03 30.60 -6.21
N GLU A 53 0.66 30.96 -5.10
CA GLU A 53 0.91 32.37 -4.76
C GLU A 53 1.85 32.96 -5.82
N SER A 54 1.28 33.71 -6.77
CA SER A 54 1.99 34.74 -7.53
C SER A 54 2.27 35.89 -6.59
N ASP A 55 3.50 35.95 -6.11
CA ASP A 55 3.97 36.88 -5.09
C ASP A 55 3.86 38.35 -5.56
N ALA A 56 2.86 39.06 -5.05
CA ALA A 56 2.80 40.52 -5.08
C ALA A 56 2.28 41.01 -3.71
N PRO A 57 3.11 41.66 -2.88
CA PRO A 57 2.70 42.01 -1.51
C PRO A 57 1.63 43.10 -1.51
N ARG A 58 0.49 42.85 -0.85
CA ARG A 58 -0.47 43.89 -0.45
C ARG A 58 -0.42 44.04 1.08
N PRO A 59 -0.16 45.24 1.63
CA PRO A 59 -0.06 45.42 3.07
C PRO A 59 -1.45 45.59 3.70
N GLY A 60 -1.77 44.84 4.77
CA GLY A 60 -2.87 45.25 5.66
C GLY A 60 -3.65 44.19 6.47
N HIS A 61 -3.44 42.88 6.31
CA HIS A 61 -4.27 41.89 7.02
C HIS A 61 -3.45 40.83 7.80
N PRO A 62 -3.70 40.62 9.10
CA PRO A 62 -3.12 39.51 9.85
C PRO A 62 -3.83 38.21 9.47
N ASN A 63 -3.14 37.33 8.74
CA ASN A 63 -3.69 36.06 8.26
C ASN A 63 -3.51 34.97 9.34
N PRO A 64 -4.58 34.31 9.84
CA PRO A 64 -4.43 33.14 10.70
C PRO A 64 -3.85 31.99 9.86
N GLN A 65 -2.59 31.63 10.11
CA GLN A 65 -1.91 30.59 9.34
C GLN A 65 -2.60 29.23 9.52
N PRO A 66 -3.22 28.63 8.49
CA PRO A 66 -3.51 27.21 8.52
C PRO A 66 -2.18 26.47 8.46
N HIS A 67 -2.01 25.44 9.29
CA HIS A 67 -0.82 24.57 9.29
C HIS A 67 -0.63 23.99 7.88
N GLN A 68 0.23 24.62 7.08
CA GLN A 68 0.62 24.14 5.76
C GLN A 68 1.38 22.84 5.95
N THR A 69 0.73 21.70 5.77
CA THR A 69 1.43 20.43 5.53
C THR A 69 2.11 20.54 4.17
N ARG A 70 3.26 21.21 4.12
CA ARG A 70 4.10 21.26 2.91
C ARG A 70 4.58 19.85 2.63
N LEU A 71 3.96 19.17 1.67
CA LEU A 71 4.53 17.94 1.12
C LEU A 71 5.86 18.31 0.46
N GLY A 72 6.97 18.00 1.14
CA GLY A 72 8.30 18.09 0.54
C GLY A 72 8.45 17.10 -0.61
N ILE A 73 9.45 17.30 -1.46
CA ILE A 73 9.76 16.44 -2.63
C ILE A 73 9.80 14.96 -2.22
N THR A 74 10.39 14.64 -1.06
CA THR A 74 10.43 13.28 -0.50
C THR A 74 9.05 12.69 -0.23
N GLY A 75 8.12 13.48 0.32
CA GLY A 75 6.75 13.03 0.59
C GLY A 75 5.97 12.73 -0.68
N VAL A 76 6.12 13.58 -1.71
CA VAL A 76 5.49 13.36 -3.03
C VAL A 76 6.03 12.09 -3.69
N MET A 77 7.34 11.82 -3.59
CA MET A 77 7.96 10.64 -4.17
C MET A 77 7.49 9.35 -3.49
N VAL A 78 7.37 9.33 -2.16
CA VAL A 78 6.84 8.19 -1.40
C VAL A 78 5.37 7.93 -1.76
N GLU A 79 4.56 8.99 -1.91
CA GLU A 79 3.16 8.83 -2.29
C GLU A 79 3.01 8.31 -3.74
N ALA A 80 3.79 8.84 -4.67
CA ALA A 80 3.84 8.35 -6.04
C ALA A 80 4.25 6.88 -6.11
N PHE A 81 5.22 6.47 -5.27
CA PHE A 81 5.65 5.08 -5.16
C PHE A 81 4.51 4.18 -4.72
N ASN A 82 3.79 4.53 -3.65
CA ASN A 82 2.64 3.76 -3.15
C ASN A 82 1.56 3.59 -4.23
N ILE A 83 1.25 4.65 -4.98
CA ILE A 83 0.26 4.62 -6.08
C ILE A 83 0.70 3.66 -7.19
N ILE A 84 1.96 3.74 -7.63
CA ILE A 84 2.48 2.90 -8.71
C ILE A 84 2.49 1.43 -8.29
N GLN A 85 2.97 1.14 -7.08
CA GLN A 85 3.02 -0.22 -6.54
C GLN A 85 1.65 -0.85 -6.47
N ASP A 86 0.66 -0.14 -5.93
CA ASP A 86 -0.70 -0.63 -5.86
C ASP A 86 -1.27 -0.92 -7.26
N ARG A 87 -1.08 -0.01 -8.22
CA ARG A 87 -1.57 -0.20 -9.60
C ARG A 87 -0.94 -1.42 -10.26
N ILE A 88 0.36 -1.62 -10.07
CA ILE A 88 1.08 -2.81 -10.55
C ILE A 88 0.56 -4.07 -9.84
N SER A 89 0.37 -4.01 -8.52
CA SER A 89 -0.16 -5.14 -7.73
C SER A 89 -1.52 -5.57 -8.26
N ARG A 90 -2.47 -4.64 -8.48
CA ARG A 90 -3.80 -4.97 -9.01
C ARG A 90 -3.73 -5.54 -10.42
N ALA A 91 -2.92 -4.94 -11.30
CA ALA A 91 -2.75 -5.44 -12.66
C ALA A 91 -2.18 -6.87 -12.68
N ARG A 92 -1.19 -7.14 -11.82
CA ARG A 92 -0.60 -8.48 -11.67
C ARG A 92 -1.58 -9.48 -11.07
N LEU A 93 -2.27 -9.13 -9.97
CA LEU A 93 -3.25 -10.01 -9.33
C LEU A 93 -4.47 -10.29 -10.23
N ALA A 94 -4.81 -9.37 -11.15
CA ALA A 94 -5.86 -9.61 -12.14
C ALA A 94 -5.43 -10.60 -13.24
N GLY A 95 -4.17 -10.57 -13.65
CA GLY A 95 -3.62 -11.51 -14.64
C GLY A 95 -3.26 -12.87 -14.03
N ASP A 96 -2.65 -12.84 -12.86
CA ASP A 96 -2.15 -13.99 -12.10
C ASP A 96 -2.80 -14.02 -10.70
N PRO A 97 -4.08 -14.41 -10.59
CA PRO A 97 -4.77 -14.39 -9.30
C PRO A 97 -4.25 -15.50 -8.38
N PRO A 98 -4.05 -15.20 -7.08
CA PRO A 98 -3.75 -16.21 -6.07
C PRO A 98 -5.00 -17.04 -5.78
N ASP A 99 -4.80 -18.22 -5.21
CA ASP A 99 -5.89 -19.10 -4.77
C ASP A 99 -6.64 -18.48 -3.58
N MET A 100 -5.96 -17.63 -2.82
CA MET A 100 -6.52 -16.84 -1.73
C MET A 100 -5.77 -15.52 -1.55
N SER A 101 -6.50 -14.45 -1.20
CA SER A 101 -5.90 -13.16 -0.82
C SER A 101 -6.20 -12.82 0.63
N LEU A 102 -5.16 -12.45 1.38
CA LEU A 102 -5.23 -11.88 2.71
C LEU A 102 -4.84 -10.40 2.65
N GLN A 103 -5.65 -9.54 3.26
CA GLN A 103 -5.52 -8.09 3.16
C GLN A 103 -5.70 -7.45 4.55
N PRO A 104 -4.69 -7.55 5.44
CA PRO A 104 -4.75 -6.91 6.74
C PRO A 104 -4.79 -5.39 6.58
N LYS A 105 -5.59 -4.71 7.42
CA LYS A 105 -5.73 -3.25 7.40
C LYS A 105 -4.58 -2.61 8.17
N LEU A 106 -3.63 -2.03 7.44
CA LEU A 106 -2.39 -1.48 8.00
C LEU A 106 -2.11 -0.04 7.55
N SER A 107 -3.01 0.61 6.80
CA SER A 107 -2.84 1.98 6.28
C SER A 107 -2.48 3.06 7.31
N HIS A 108 -2.73 2.82 8.59
CA HIS A 108 -2.41 3.73 9.68
C HIS A 108 -1.03 3.51 10.29
N ILE A 109 -0.27 2.48 9.86
CA ILE A 109 1.10 2.20 10.30
C ILE A 109 2.07 2.58 9.18
N GLY A 110 3.00 3.48 9.47
CA GLY A 110 4.02 3.90 8.51
C GLY A 110 5.09 2.84 8.26
N LEU A 111 5.70 2.84 7.06
CA LEU A 111 6.76 1.90 6.68
C LEU A 111 7.99 1.91 7.61
N THR A 112 8.24 3.03 8.29
CA THR A 112 9.37 3.22 9.21
C THR A 112 8.99 3.18 10.69
N GLU A 113 7.72 2.89 11.02
CA GLU A 113 7.20 2.89 12.39
C GLU A 113 7.46 1.57 13.12
N PHE A 114 8.74 1.18 13.23
CA PHE A 114 9.14 -0.10 13.84
C PHE A 114 8.66 -0.30 15.29
N HIS A 115 8.42 0.81 16.02
CA HIS A 115 7.88 0.79 17.38
C HIS A 115 6.45 0.22 17.48
N ARG A 116 5.73 0.07 16.35
CA ARG A 116 4.37 -0.48 16.27
C ARG A 116 4.34 -1.90 15.70
N ALA A 117 5.47 -2.61 15.69
CA ALA A 117 5.57 -3.97 15.17
C ALA A 117 4.55 -4.93 15.82
N ASP A 118 4.38 -4.86 17.15
CA ASP A 118 3.44 -5.72 17.87
C ASP A 118 1.99 -5.55 17.38
N GLU A 119 1.60 -4.31 17.07
CA GLU A 119 0.29 -3.97 16.52
C GLU A 119 0.11 -4.59 15.12
N ALA A 120 1.10 -4.42 14.24
CA ALA A 120 1.07 -4.98 12.88
C ALA A 120 1.01 -6.52 12.89
N ILE A 121 1.78 -7.17 13.75
CA ILE A 121 1.78 -8.63 13.92
C ILE A 121 0.42 -9.11 14.40
N THR A 122 -0.15 -8.43 15.40
CA THR A 122 -1.49 -8.76 15.93
C THR A 122 -2.55 -8.66 14.85
N LEU A 123 -2.54 -7.58 14.05
CA LEU A 123 -3.48 -7.39 12.95
C LEU A 123 -3.35 -8.48 11.88
N GLY A 124 -2.12 -8.86 11.52
CA GLY A 124 -1.87 -9.96 10.59
C GLY A 124 -2.37 -11.31 11.12
N TYR A 125 -2.13 -11.60 12.40
CA TYR A 125 -2.62 -12.81 13.06
C TYR A 125 -4.14 -12.88 13.05
N GLN A 126 -4.83 -11.80 13.46
CA GLN A 126 -6.29 -11.77 13.49
C GLN A 126 -6.90 -11.88 12.10
N ALA A 127 -6.35 -11.17 11.10
CA ALA A 127 -6.81 -11.24 9.72
C ALA A 127 -6.69 -12.66 9.15
N THR A 128 -5.59 -13.35 9.44
CA THR A 128 -5.36 -14.73 8.98
C THR A 128 -6.26 -15.71 9.73
N LYS A 129 -6.38 -15.57 11.05
CA LYS A 129 -7.18 -16.46 11.89
C LYS A 129 -8.67 -16.38 11.54
N ALA A 130 -9.17 -15.19 11.18
CA ALA A 130 -10.53 -15.02 10.68
C ALA A 130 -10.82 -15.82 9.40
N GLN A 131 -9.77 -16.22 8.67
CA GLN A 131 -9.87 -16.96 7.41
C GLN A 131 -9.36 -18.41 7.51
N ILE A 132 -9.19 -18.92 8.74
CA ILE A 132 -8.60 -20.26 8.97
C ILE A 132 -9.43 -21.39 8.36
N SER A 133 -10.75 -21.25 8.33
CA SER A 133 -11.65 -22.22 7.70
C SER A 133 -11.40 -22.34 6.21
N GLU A 134 -11.20 -21.20 5.54
CA GLU A 134 -10.92 -21.16 4.11
C GLU A 134 -9.54 -21.73 3.78
N LEU A 135 -8.52 -21.43 4.58
CA LEU A 135 -7.20 -22.04 4.47
C LEU A 135 -7.27 -23.57 4.60
N THR A 136 -8.05 -24.06 5.57
CA THR A 136 -8.27 -25.51 5.77
C THR A 136 -8.96 -26.12 4.55
N ARG A 137 -9.96 -25.44 3.99
CA ARG A 137 -10.65 -25.87 2.76
C ARG A 137 -9.70 -25.95 1.57
N LEU A 138 -8.83 -24.95 1.40
CA LEU A 138 -7.84 -24.96 0.31
C LEU A 138 -6.86 -26.12 0.43
N GLN A 139 -6.38 -26.43 1.64
CA GLN A 139 -5.49 -27.57 1.87
C GLN A 139 -6.13 -28.91 1.46
N SER A 140 -7.44 -29.09 1.69
CA SER A 140 -8.14 -30.32 1.30
C SER A 140 -8.24 -30.55 -0.20
N VAL A 141 -7.93 -29.57 -1.05
CA VAL A 141 -7.91 -29.73 -2.52
C VAL A 141 -6.65 -30.47 -2.99
N LEU A 142 -5.58 -30.48 -2.19
CA LEU A 142 -4.31 -31.14 -2.52
C LEU A 142 -4.19 -32.57 -1.97
N VAL A 143 -5.12 -32.99 -1.11
CA VAL A 143 -5.16 -34.34 -0.49
C VAL A 143 -6.21 -35.18 -1.19
#